data_AF-A0A1Z8V1S0-F1
#
_entry.id   AF-A0A1Z8V1S0-F1
#
_cell.length_a   1.000
_cell.length_b   1.000
_cell.length_c   1.000
_cell.angle_alpha   90.00
_cell.angle_beta   90.00
_cell.angle_gamma   90.00
#
_symmetry.space_group_name_H-M   'P 1'
#
loop_
_entity.id
_entity.type
_entity.pdbx_description
1 polymer ?
#
loop_
_entity_poly.entity_id
_entity_poly.type
_entity_poly.pdbx_seq_one_letter_code
_entity_poly.pdbx_strand_id
1 'polypeptide(L)'
;MPDDLLQFDKNQDIFRHAKEVVLTKIHPFNKPLRHLIISYFTWVDAQSVLIAKSEISDKSDPLFSNADQICFNAFLPLPHPKIPVCDISGTFLGAAAFDLGFHIAGKTYLINFADGQFLRKSERELRERLMEHSDNFITCNIAKPVATTRPENLFIDALLSAVPGLLGFNDSRRIPHGLYYPKGLDGLDTVNSK
;
A
#
# COMPACT_ATOMS: atom_id res chain seq x y z
N MET A 1 3.29 0.34 -19.71
CA MET A 1 2.96 1.00 -20.97
C MET A 1 2.11 2.20 -20.62
N PRO A 2 2.55 3.45 -20.92
CA PRO A 2 1.75 4.66 -20.67
C PRO A 2 0.44 4.71 -21.48
N ASP A 3 0.42 4.05 -22.65
CA ASP A 3 -0.71 4.09 -23.59
C ASP A 3 -1.97 3.36 -23.09
N ASP A 4 -1.81 2.40 -22.17
CA ASP A 4 -2.93 1.70 -21.54
C ASP A 4 -3.77 2.64 -20.65
N LEU A 5 -3.26 3.83 -20.29
CA LEU A 5 -4.04 4.79 -19.52
C LEU A 5 -4.94 5.66 -20.41
N LEU A 6 -4.62 5.79 -21.70
CA LEU A 6 -5.41 6.55 -22.68
C LEU A 6 -6.71 5.85 -23.08
N GLN A 7 -6.90 4.60 -22.68
CA GLN A 7 -8.13 3.83 -22.94
C GLN A 7 -9.27 4.18 -21.98
N PHE A 8 -9.01 4.98 -20.94
CA PHE A 8 -9.99 5.31 -19.91
C PHE A 8 -10.51 6.74 -20.08
N ASP A 9 -11.82 6.89 -20.26
CA ASP A 9 -12.48 8.18 -20.43
C ASP A 9 -12.66 8.95 -19.10
N LYS A 10 -12.58 8.25 -17.97
CA LYS A 10 -12.78 8.83 -16.63
C LYS A 10 -11.76 8.35 -15.63
N ASN A 11 -11.38 9.26 -14.74
CA ASN A 11 -10.58 9.02 -13.55
C ASN A 11 -11.09 7.84 -12.71
N GLN A 12 -12.41 7.74 -12.54
CA GLN A 12 -13.04 6.62 -11.82
C GLN A 12 -12.71 5.25 -12.45
N ASP A 13 -12.63 5.17 -13.79
CA ASP A 13 -12.38 3.92 -14.50
C ASP A 13 -10.93 3.46 -14.34
N ILE A 14 -9.97 4.39 -14.35
CA ILE A 14 -8.56 4.10 -14.07
C ILE A 14 -8.40 3.55 -12.66
N PHE A 15 -9.07 4.16 -11.67
CA PHE A 15 -8.98 3.72 -10.29
C PHE A 15 -9.67 2.37 -10.06
N ARG A 16 -10.83 2.14 -10.67
CA ARG A 16 -11.48 0.81 -10.67
C ARG A 16 -10.54 -0.24 -11.26
N HIS A 17 -9.91 0.06 -12.39
CA HIS A 17 -8.95 -0.82 -13.03
C HIS A 17 -7.75 -1.11 -12.12
N ALA A 18 -7.17 -0.10 -11.47
CA ALA A 18 -6.07 -0.27 -10.53
C ALA A 18 -6.44 -1.17 -9.34
N LYS A 19 -7.63 -0.97 -8.75
CA LYS A 19 -8.18 -1.86 -7.69
C LYS A 19 -8.30 -3.28 -8.20
N GLU A 20 -8.86 -3.48 -9.39
CA GLU A 20 -9.01 -4.81 -10.01
C GLU A 20 -7.65 -5.48 -10.22
N VAL A 21 -6.66 -4.76 -10.77
CA VAL A 21 -5.29 -5.25 -10.95
C VAL A 21 -4.71 -5.71 -9.62
N VAL A 22 -4.83 -4.92 -8.56
CA VAL A 22 -4.38 -5.33 -7.21
C VAL A 22 -5.10 -6.60 -6.75
N LEU A 23 -6.42 -6.66 -6.92
CA LEU A 23 -7.22 -7.82 -6.54
C LEU A 23 -6.88 -9.08 -7.35
N THR A 24 -6.38 -8.96 -8.59
CA THR A 24 -5.89 -10.10 -9.39
C THR A 24 -4.59 -10.70 -8.87
N LYS A 25 -3.79 -9.94 -8.11
CA LYS A 25 -2.53 -10.42 -7.51
C LYS A 25 -2.75 -11.24 -6.24
N ILE A 26 -3.97 -11.27 -5.71
CA ILE A 26 -4.34 -12.06 -4.54
C ILE A 26 -4.53 -13.52 -4.96
N HIS A 27 -4.01 -14.44 -4.15
CA HIS A 27 -4.20 -15.86 -4.41
C HIS A 27 -5.71 -16.20 -4.47
N PRO A 28 -6.21 -16.92 -5.50
CA PRO A 28 -7.66 -17.18 -5.67
C PRO A 28 -8.33 -17.83 -4.45
N PHE A 29 -7.59 -18.66 -3.70
CA PHE A 29 -8.08 -19.30 -2.48
C PHE A 29 -7.98 -18.44 -1.21
N ASN A 30 -7.33 -17.27 -1.26
CA ASN A 30 -7.25 -16.35 -0.12
C ASN A 30 -8.40 -15.32 -0.15
N LYS A 31 -9.63 -15.83 -0.09
CA LYS A 31 -10.85 -15.01 0.04
C LYS A 31 -10.77 -14.00 1.19
N PRO A 32 -10.23 -14.34 2.38
CA PRO A 32 -10.11 -13.37 3.47
C PRO A 32 -9.29 -12.14 3.08
N LEU A 33 -8.08 -12.31 2.51
CA LEU A 33 -7.27 -11.17 2.10
C LEU A 33 -7.96 -10.31 1.04
N ARG A 34 -8.66 -10.96 0.10
CA ARG A 34 -9.47 -10.25 -0.90
C ARG A 34 -10.51 -9.34 -0.25
N HIS A 35 -11.26 -9.84 0.73
CA HIS A 35 -12.25 -9.03 1.45
C HIS A 35 -11.60 -7.87 2.20
N LEU A 36 -10.45 -8.08 2.85
CA LEU A 36 -9.74 -7.02 3.59
C LEU A 36 -9.25 -5.90 2.67
N ILE A 37 -8.69 -6.24 1.51
CA ILE A 37 -8.27 -5.25 0.52
C ILE A 37 -9.47 -4.48 -0.04
N ILE A 38 -10.61 -5.16 -0.25
CA ILE A 38 -11.87 -4.48 -0.63
C ILE A 38 -12.29 -3.51 0.48
N SER A 39 -12.25 -3.91 1.75
CA SER A 39 -12.56 -3.03 2.89
C SER A 39 -11.67 -1.80 2.93
N TYR A 40 -10.36 -1.97 2.66
CA TYR A 40 -9.42 -0.86 2.56
C TYR A 40 -9.80 0.13 1.46
N PHE A 41 -10.10 -0.36 0.25
CA PHE A 41 -10.51 0.51 -0.84
C PHE A 41 -11.85 1.20 -0.59
N THR A 42 -12.82 0.52 0.03
CA THR A 42 -14.09 1.12 0.45
C THR A 42 -13.87 2.23 1.48
N TRP A 43 -12.94 2.03 2.42
CA TRP A 43 -12.56 3.07 3.37
C TRP A 43 -11.92 4.28 2.68
N VAL A 44 -10.99 4.05 1.74
CA VAL A 44 -10.37 5.14 0.94
C VAL A 44 -11.44 5.95 0.20
N ASP A 45 -12.38 5.27 -0.48
CA ASP A 45 -13.46 5.95 -1.22
C ASP A 45 -14.28 6.86 -0.29
N ALA A 46 -14.65 6.36 0.89
CA ALA A 46 -15.38 7.13 1.88
C ALA A 46 -14.57 8.33 2.41
N GLN A 47 -13.28 8.16 2.70
CA GLN A 47 -12.42 9.25 3.16
C GLN A 47 -12.24 10.34 2.11
N SER A 48 -12.04 9.97 0.85
CA SER A 48 -11.87 10.95 -0.23
C SER A 48 -13.11 11.82 -0.43
N VAL A 49 -14.32 11.26 -0.27
CA VAL A 49 -15.57 12.04 -0.30
C VAL A 49 -15.66 13.02 0.88
N LEU A 50 -15.22 12.60 2.07
CA LEU A 50 -15.20 13.46 3.25
C LEU A 50 -14.18 14.60 3.09
N ILE A 51 -12.99 14.30 2.57
CA ILE A 51 -11.93 15.28 2.33
C ILE A 51 -12.37 16.30 1.28
N ALA A 52 -12.95 15.85 0.16
CA ALA A 52 -13.43 16.73 -0.90
C ALA A 52 -14.50 17.73 -0.42
N LYS A 53 -15.29 17.36 0.60
CA LYS A 53 -16.32 18.21 1.22
C LYS A 53 -15.78 19.16 2.29
N SER A 54 -14.54 18.99 2.72
CA SER A 54 -13.92 19.83 3.75
C SER A 54 -13.32 21.11 3.16
N GLU A 55 -13.35 22.22 3.90
CA GLU A 55 -12.78 23.54 3.50
C GLU A 55 -11.27 23.49 3.17
N ILE A 56 -10.59 22.36 3.42
CA ILE A 56 -9.19 22.12 3.04
C ILE A 56 -9.03 22.09 1.51
N SER A 57 -10.08 21.74 0.77
CA SER A 57 -10.14 21.73 -0.70
C SER A 57 -9.86 23.11 -1.32
N ASP A 58 -10.26 24.20 -0.66
CA ASP A 58 -10.11 25.58 -1.16
C ASP A 58 -8.64 26.07 -1.18
N LYS A 59 -7.71 25.33 -0.56
CA LYS A 59 -6.26 25.65 -0.56
C LYS A 59 -5.40 24.64 -1.32
N SER A 60 -5.97 23.55 -1.81
CA SER A 60 -5.27 22.56 -2.62
C SER A 60 -5.30 22.92 -4.10
N ASP A 61 -4.29 22.45 -4.83
CA ASP A 61 -4.23 22.49 -6.29
C ASP A 61 -5.60 22.11 -6.90
N PRO A 62 -6.22 22.95 -7.76
CA PRO A 62 -7.52 22.69 -8.38
C PRO A 62 -7.61 21.31 -9.05
N LEU A 63 -6.46 20.75 -9.48
CA LEU A 63 -6.33 19.43 -10.08
C LEU A 63 -6.58 18.25 -9.10
N PHE A 64 -6.71 18.50 -7.79
CA PHE A 64 -6.94 17.47 -6.76
C PHE A 64 -8.05 17.85 -5.77
N SER A 65 -9.08 18.53 -6.25
CA SER A 65 -10.18 19.07 -5.43
C SER A 65 -11.39 18.13 -5.33
N ASN A 66 -11.53 17.17 -6.25
CA ASN A 66 -12.64 16.21 -6.25
C ASN A 66 -12.25 14.84 -5.67
N ALA A 67 -13.26 14.12 -5.17
CA ALA A 67 -13.06 12.85 -4.46
C ALA A 67 -12.33 11.79 -5.30
N ASP A 68 -12.62 11.72 -6.60
CA ASP A 68 -11.98 10.74 -7.49
C ASP A 68 -10.48 11.02 -7.62
N GLN A 69 -10.08 12.28 -7.75
CA GLN A 69 -8.68 12.69 -7.78
C GLN A 69 -7.97 12.45 -6.44
N ILE A 70 -8.63 12.72 -5.33
CA ILE A 70 -8.08 12.46 -3.99
C ILE A 70 -7.85 10.96 -3.78
N CYS A 71 -8.76 10.11 -4.27
CA CYS A 71 -8.61 8.65 -4.25
C CYS A 71 -7.33 8.15 -4.94
N PHE A 72 -6.84 8.83 -5.99
CA PHE A 72 -5.59 8.42 -6.66
C PHE A 72 -4.36 8.51 -5.79
N ASN A 73 -4.38 9.35 -4.74
CA ASN A 73 -3.25 9.49 -3.84
C ASN A 73 -3.19 8.37 -2.80
N ALA A 74 -4.19 7.49 -2.75
CA ALA A 74 -4.22 6.38 -1.82
C ALA A 74 -3.08 5.38 -2.05
N PHE A 75 -2.48 4.91 -0.95
CA PHE A 75 -1.41 3.92 -1.01
C PHE A 75 -1.94 2.58 -1.50
N LEU A 76 -1.37 2.05 -2.59
CA LEU A 76 -1.78 0.76 -3.13
C LEU A 76 -1.28 -0.38 -2.22
N PRO A 77 -2.16 -1.31 -1.80
CA PRO A 77 -1.74 -2.48 -1.07
C PRO A 77 -0.95 -3.43 -1.97
N LEU A 78 0.10 -4.04 -1.41
CA LEU A 78 0.91 -5.08 -2.01
C LEU A 78 0.46 -6.43 -1.44
N PRO A 79 -0.37 -7.21 -2.14
CA PRO A 79 -0.78 -8.53 -1.66
C PRO A 79 0.37 -9.54 -1.79
N HIS A 80 0.56 -10.36 -0.77
CA HIS A 80 1.57 -11.43 -0.75
C HIS A 80 3.00 -10.99 -1.13
N PRO A 81 3.55 -9.90 -0.56
CA PRO A 81 4.86 -9.43 -0.96
C PRO A 81 5.91 -10.47 -0.56
N LYS A 82 6.80 -10.78 -1.50
CA LYS A 82 7.96 -11.66 -1.30
C LYS A 82 9.22 -10.83 -1.47
N ILE A 83 9.94 -10.62 -0.38
CA ILE A 83 11.14 -9.79 -0.36
C ILE A 83 12.37 -10.69 -0.45
N PRO A 84 13.19 -10.58 -1.52
CA PRO A 84 14.43 -11.33 -1.62
C PRO A 84 15.37 -10.99 -0.47
N VAL A 85 15.97 -12.02 0.12
CA VAL A 85 16.97 -11.90 1.18
C VAL A 85 18.28 -12.49 0.65
N CYS A 86 19.35 -11.71 0.75
CA CYS A 86 20.69 -12.14 0.40
C CYS A 86 21.58 -12.15 1.63
N ASP A 87 22.69 -12.89 1.58
CA ASP A 87 23.76 -12.73 2.55
C ASP A 87 24.60 -11.47 2.29
N ILE A 88 25.62 -11.27 3.12
CA ILE A 88 26.55 -10.12 3.05
C ILE A 88 27.32 -10.10 1.72
N SER A 89 27.54 -11.25 1.08
CA SER A 89 28.18 -11.33 -0.25
C SER A 89 27.21 -11.08 -1.42
N GLY A 90 25.92 -10.86 -1.14
CA GLY A 90 24.88 -10.67 -2.15
C GLY A 90 24.31 -11.98 -2.70
N THR A 91 24.68 -13.13 -2.15
CA THR A 91 24.15 -14.45 -2.57
C THR A 91 22.71 -14.60 -2.09
N PHE A 92 21.81 -14.99 -3.00
CA PHE A 92 20.40 -15.22 -2.67
C PHE A 92 20.23 -16.37 -1.68
N LEU A 93 19.55 -16.11 -0.57
CA LEU A 93 19.25 -17.08 0.48
C LEU A 93 17.80 -17.58 0.42
N GLY A 94 16.89 -16.74 -0.07
CA GLY A 94 15.46 -17.02 -0.08
C GLY A 94 14.64 -15.75 -0.19
N ALA A 95 13.32 -15.88 -0.07
CA ALA A 95 12.42 -14.74 -0.06
C ALA A 95 11.52 -14.78 1.17
N ALA A 96 11.56 -13.72 1.97
CA ALA A 96 10.65 -13.52 3.10
C ALA A 96 9.28 -13.11 2.55
N ALA A 97 8.28 -13.96 2.78
CA ALA A 97 6.90 -13.75 2.36
C ALA A 97 6.11 -13.07 3.48
N PHE A 98 5.17 -12.19 3.14
CA PHE A 98 4.21 -11.59 4.09
C PHE A 98 2.81 -11.67 3.50
N ASP A 99 1.77 -11.35 4.29
CA ASP A 99 0.40 -11.43 3.81
C ASP A 99 0.01 -10.20 2.99
N LEU A 100 0.41 -9.02 3.46
CA LEU A 100 0.08 -7.72 2.90
C LEU A 100 1.23 -6.75 3.12
N GLY A 101 1.38 -5.73 2.29
CA GLY A 101 2.32 -4.65 2.57
C GLY A 101 1.90 -3.31 1.96
N PHE A 102 2.53 -2.25 2.44
CA PHE A 102 2.37 -0.88 1.94
C PHE A 102 3.73 -0.22 1.85
N HIS A 103 3.99 0.48 0.75
CA HIS A 103 5.16 1.34 0.64
C HIS A 103 4.73 2.79 0.86
N ILE A 104 5.27 3.43 1.90
CA ILE A 104 4.88 4.76 2.34
C ILE A 104 6.14 5.52 2.75
N ALA A 105 6.40 6.65 2.09
CA ALA A 105 7.49 7.57 2.44
C ALA A 105 8.86 6.86 2.61
N GLY A 106 9.23 5.98 1.67
CA GLY A 106 10.51 5.27 1.67
C GLY A 106 10.57 4.06 2.61
N LYS A 107 9.54 3.82 3.44
CA LYS A 107 9.42 2.63 4.28
C LYS A 107 8.42 1.64 3.71
N THR A 108 8.70 0.35 3.85
CA THR A 108 7.83 -0.74 3.44
C THR A 108 7.29 -1.44 4.69
N TYR A 109 6.01 -1.22 4.96
CA TYR A 109 5.27 -1.86 6.03
C TYR A 109 4.84 -3.25 5.55
N LEU A 110 5.22 -4.28 6.29
CA LEU A 110 5.01 -5.69 5.95
C LEU A 110 4.14 -6.33 7.04
N ILE A 111 2.92 -6.69 6.66
CA ILE A 111 1.85 -7.11 7.57
C ILE A 111 1.72 -8.64 7.56
N ASN A 112 1.62 -9.22 8.75
CA ASN A 112 1.25 -10.61 8.97
C ASN A 112 -0.09 -10.71 9.69
N PHE A 113 -0.94 -11.65 9.26
CA PHE A 113 -2.17 -11.97 9.98
C PHE A 113 -1.92 -13.05 11.04
N ALA A 114 -2.15 -12.70 12.30
CA ALA A 114 -1.65 -13.45 13.46
C ALA A 114 -2.18 -14.90 13.64
N ASP A 115 -3.23 -15.31 12.93
CA ASP A 115 -3.90 -16.61 13.15
C ASP A 115 -3.54 -17.72 12.15
N GLY A 116 -2.55 -17.53 11.27
CA GLY A 116 -2.34 -18.43 10.13
C GLY A 116 -0.95 -19.01 10.00
N GLN A 117 -0.72 -20.16 10.65
CA GLN A 117 0.45 -21.05 10.53
C GLN A 117 1.67 -20.63 11.36
N PHE A 118 2.20 -21.59 12.11
CA PHE A 118 3.58 -21.54 12.56
C PHE A 118 4.46 -21.25 11.36
N LEU A 119 5.00 -20.03 11.28
CA LEU A 119 6.06 -19.71 10.34
C LEU A 119 7.13 -20.78 10.51
N ARG A 120 7.44 -21.47 9.41
CA ARG A 120 8.53 -22.44 9.40
C ARG A 120 9.78 -21.74 9.90
N LYS A 121 10.63 -22.46 10.63
CA LYS A 121 11.89 -21.90 11.18
C LYS A 121 12.69 -21.14 10.11
N SER A 122 12.79 -21.70 8.91
CA SER A 122 13.45 -21.08 7.75
C SER A 122 12.84 -19.74 7.32
N GLU A 123 11.51 -19.62 7.36
CA GLU A 123 10.81 -18.38 7.00
C GLU A 123 11.02 -17.30 8.07
N ARG A 124 11.02 -17.71 9.34
CA ARG A 124 11.33 -16.82 10.46
C ARG A 124 12.75 -16.27 10.35
N GLU A 125 13.73 -17.13 10.08
CA GLU A 125 15.13 -16.75 9.90
C GLU A 125 15.32 -15.78 8.72
N LEU A 126 14.61 -16.00 7.60
CA LEU A 126 14.66 -15.06 6.46
C LEU A 126 14.10 -13.69 6.83
N ARG A 127 13.00 -13.64 7.58
CA ARG A 127 12.40 -12.37 8.04
C ARG A 127 13.28 -11.65 9.05
N GLU A 128 13.89 -12.37 9.98
CA GLU A 128 14.85 -11.81 10.95
C GLU A 128 16.03 -11.17 10.22
N ARG A 129 16.65 -11.90 9.28
CA ARG A 129 17.73 -11.36 8.44
C ARG A 129 17.31 -10.13 7.63
N LEU A 130 16.08 -10.12 7.09
CA LEU A 130 15.56 -8.97 6.37
C LEU A 130 15.53 -7.71 7.25
N MET A 131 15.16 -7.85 8.53
CA MET A 131 15.12 -6.73 9.48
C MET A 131 16.50 -6.32 9.98
N GLU A 132 17.45 -7.24 10.10
CA GLU A 132 18.83 -6.93 10.48
C GLU A 132 19.57 -6.09 9.43
N HIS A 133 19.24 -6.26 8.15
CA HIS A 133 19.98 -5.68 7.04
C HIS A 133 19.38 -4.39 6.45
N SER A 134 18.19 -3.98 6.87
CA SER A 134 17.52 -2.81 6.30
C SER A 134 16.57 -2.16 7.29
N ASP A 135 16.79 -0.88 7.56
CA ASP A 135 15.88 -0.04 8.34
C ASP A 135 14.63 0.37 7.54
N ASN A 136 14.56 0.02 6.24
CA ASN A 136 13.45 0.39 5.36
C ASN A 136 12.24 -0.53 5.49
N PHE A 137 12.36 -1.66 6.17
CA PHE A 137 11.24 -2.58 6.39
C PHE A 137 10.71 -2.45 7.82
N ILE A 138 9.39 -2.44 7.96
CA ILE A 138 8.70 -2.39 9.24
C ILE A 138 7.72 -3.56 9.27
N THR A 139 7.88 -4.49 10.20
CA THR A 139 6.95 -5.62 10.33
C THR A 139 5.83 -5.31 11.31
N CYS A 140 4.60 -5.56 10.90
CA CYS A 140 3.40 -5.37 11.70
C CYS A 140 2.63 -6.68 11.79
N ASN A 141 2.06 -6.98 12.96
CA ASN A 141 1.15 -8.11 13.13
C ASN A 141 -0.25 -7.57 13.36
N ILE A 142 -1.19 -8.00 12.54
CA ILE A 142 -2.61 -7.65 12.65
C ILE A 142 -3.37 -8.95 12.97
N ALA A 143 -4.24 -8.93 13.97
CA ALA A 143 -5.10 -10.06 14.22
C ALA A 143 -6.00 -10.29 12.99
N LYS A 144 -6.17 -11.54 12.57
CA LYS A 144 -7.14 -11.81 11.50
C LYS A 144 -8.53 -11.41 12.03
N PRO A 145 -9.35 -10.68 11.27
CA PRO A 145 -10.68 -10.36 11.74
C PRO A 145 -11.45 -11.66 11.91
N VAL A 146 -11.76 -11.99 13.16
CA VAL A 146 -12.64 -13.09 13.54
C VAL A 146 -14.02 -12.76 13.00
N ALA A 147 -14.78 -13.78 12.57
CA ALA A 147 -16.15 -13.65 12.07
C ALA A 147 -17.03 -12.96 13.12
N THR A 148 -17.08 -11.63 13.03
CA THR A 148 -17.83 -10.71 13.89
C THR A 148 -18.79 -9.94 13.00
N THR A 149 -19.70 -9.16 13.58
CA THR A 149 -20.72 -8.42 12.84
C THR A 149 -20.17 -7.24 12.02
N ARG A 150 -18.92 -6.80 12.26
CA ARG A 150 -18.24 -5.71 11.52
C ARG A 150 -16.74 -5.96 11.36
N PRO A 151 -16.35 -7.02 10.62
CA PRO A 151 -14.95 -7.40 10.48
C PRO A 151 -14.15 -6.36 9.67
N GLU A 152 -14.81 -5.59 8.80
CA GLU A 152 -14.16 -4.54 8.02
C GLU A 152 -13.65 -3.41 8.91
N ASN A 153 -14.48 -2.89 9.82
CA ASN A 153 -14.08 -1.78 10.69
C ASN A 153 -12.93 -2.17 11.62
N LEU A 154 -13.02 -3.36 12.23
CA LEU A 154 -11.96 -3.87 13.10
C LEU A 154 -10.64 -4.04 12.33
N PHE A 155 -10.71 -4.49 11.07
CA PHE A 155 -9.55 -4.58 10.21
C PHE A 155 -8.97 -3.20 9.89
N ILE A 156 -9.80 -2.23 9.49
CA ILE A 156 -9.33 -0.88 9.18
C ILE A 156 -8.71 -0.22 10.39
N ASP A 157 -9.34 -0.30 11.56
CA ASP A 157 -8.80 0.27 12.79
C ASP A 157 -7.44 -0.36 13.15
N ALA A 158 -7.33 -1.68 13.05
CA ALA A 158 -6.06 -2.38 13.27
C ALA A 158 -5.00 -2.01 12.22
N LEU A 159 -5.40 -1.87 10.96
CA LEU A 159 -4.53 -1.48 9.86
C LEU A 159 -3.99 -0.06 10.03
N LEU A 160 -4.85 0.89 10.39
CA LEU A 160 -4.46 2.29 10.62
C LEU A 160 -3.61 2.44 11.88
N SER A 161 -3.84 1.60 12.91
CA SER A 161 -2.97 1.52 14.09
C SER A 161 -1.57 0.99 13.74
N ALA A 162 -1.50 -0.05 12.91
CA ALA A 162 -0.24 -0.64 12.46
C ALA A 162 0.52 0.23 11.46
N VAL A 163 -0.19 0.95 10.59
CA VAL A 163 0.36 1.80 9.54
C VAL A 163 -0.30 3.19 9.57
N PRO A 164 0.03 4.05 10.56
CA PRO A 164 -0.60 5.37 10.72
C PRO A 164 -0.42 6.27 9.50
N GLY A 165 0.63 6.04 8.71
CA GLY A 165 0.91 6.77 7.47
C GLY A 165 -0.22 6.70 6.44
N LEU A 166 -1.07 5.66 6.50
CA LEU A 166 -2.23 5.51 5.62
C LEU A 166 -3.26 6.64 5.77
N LEU A 167 -3.33 7.31 6.93
CA LEU A 167 -4.25 8.44 7.14
C LEU A 167 -3.86 9.67 6.30
N GLY A 168 -2.57 9.84 6.02
CA GLY A 168 -2.02 11.01 5.33
C GLY A 168 -1.89 10.83 3.82
N PHE A 169 -2.74 10.00 3.20
CA PHE A 169 -2.64 9.74 1.76
C PHE A 169 -3.00 10.97 0.90
N ASN A 170 -3.67 11.96 1.48
CA ASN A 170 -3.98 13.23 0.82
C ASN A 170 -2.93 14.34 1.07
N ASP A 171 -1.83 14.06 1.78
CA ASP A 171 -0.77 15.07 2.00
C ASP A 171 0.00 15.30 0.70
N SER A 172 -0.22 16.45 0.07
CA SER A 172 0.43 16.85 -1.20
C SER A 172 1.96 16.98 -1.11
N ARG A 173 2.53 17.02 0.11
CA ARG A 173 3.98 17.01 0.32
C ARG A 173 4.57 15.60 0.30
N ARG A 174 3.72 14.56 0.32
CA ARG A 174 4.13 13.17 0.14
C ARG A 174 4.00 12.87 -1.35
N ILE A 175 5.09 12.37 -1.93
CA ILE A 175 5.13 12.01 -3.36
C ILE A 175 3.97 11.03 -3.62
N PRO A 176 3.06 11.31 -4.56
CA PRO A 176 1.99 10.39 -4.90
C PRO A 176 2.62 9.06 -5.33
N HIS A 177 2.24 7.97 -4.68
CA HIS A 177 2.79 6.67 -5.01
C HIS A 177 2.17 6.17 -6.31
N GLY A 178 2.92 6.32 -7.38
CA GLY A 178 2.73 5.59 -8.63
C GLY A 178 4.10 5.28 -9.24
N LEU A 179 4.51 4.01 -9.20
CA LEU A 179 5.41 3.42 -10.20
C LEU A 179 6.85 3.98 -10.37
N TYR A 180 7.49 4.65 -9.40
CA TYR A 180 8.91 5.01 -9.57
C TYR A 180 9.78 4.78 -8.34
N TYR A 181 10.88 4.08 -8.58
CA TYR A 181 12.05 3.94 -7.72
C TYR A 181 12.70 5.34 -7.57
N PRO A 182 12.93 5.88 -6.35
CA PRO A 182 13.35 7.27 -6.14
C PRO A 182 14.69 7.68 -6.77
N LYS A 183 15.58 6.73 -7.13
CA LYS A 183 16.89 7.07 -7.73
C LYS A 183 16.79 7.80 -9.09
N GLY A 184 15.60 7.90 -9.69
CA GLY A 184 15.40 8.61 -10.96
C GLY A 184 14.85 10.03 -10.85
N LEU A 185 14.42 10.48 -9.65
CA LEU A 185 13.78 11.79 -9.48
C LEU A 185 14.72 12.88 -8.96
N ASP A 186 15.88 12.51 -8.41
CA ASP A 186 16.91 13.46 -7.92
C ASP A 186 17.45 14.40 -9.03
N GLY A 187 17.15 14.12 -10.31
CA GLY A 187 17.55 14.94 -11.46
C GLY A 187 16.54 16.00 -11.91
N LEU A 188 15.29 16.01 -11.40
CA LEU A 188 14.25 16.95 -11.87
C LEU A 188 14.28 18.29 -11.13
N ASP A 189 14.77 18.34 -9.89
CA ASP A 189 14.93 19.60 -9.14
C ASP A 189 16.09 20.46 -9.66
N THR A 190 17.02 19.87 -10.42
CA THR A 190 18.17 20.58 -10.99
C THR A 190 17.93 21.22 -12.35
N VAL A 191 16.79 20.97 -13.01
CA VAL A 191 16.53 21.46 -14.38
C VAL A 191 15.76 22.78 -14.40
N ASN A 192 15.06 23.16 -13.33
CA ASN A 192 14.27 24.40 -13.27
C ASN A 192 14.91 25.53 -12.43
N SER A 193 16.20 25.42 -12.11
CA SER A 193 16.96 26.44 -11.38
C SER A 193 18.07 27.09 -12.23
N LYS A 194 17.78 27.32 -13.53
CA LYS A 194 18.55 28.23 -14.39
C LYS A 194 17.64 29.12 -15.22
#